data_AF-A0AAW2WE99-F1
#
_entry.id   AF-A0AAW2WE99-F1
#
_cell.length_a   1.000
_cell.length_b   1.000
_cell.length_c   1.000
_cell.angle_alpha   90.00
_cell.angle_beta   90.00
_cell.angle_gamma   90.00
#
_symmetry.space_group_name_H-M   'P 1'
#
loop_
_entity.id
_entity.type
_entity.pdbx_description
1 polymer ?
#
loop_
_entity_poly.entity_id
_entity_poly.type
_entity_poly.pdbx_seq_one_letter_code
_entity_poly.pdbx_strand_id
1 'polypeptide(L)'
;MVDNDKLPETEANVDSNSEHPARPSIPKVVVQVENPFVDVDGYKVKSETVPLLKAIFAKYGDIAKHSTFSVESRSCLLELVCSIYKRLEASKLAQLTPLELQSMLGQIGDLELVKVEVGWLHDRLNQISKARQLFEGVSTFKDAEARTILAINERKKALETYEKELETCMAAVNWLQEKLRQEKEELADVQTLVDQIKNFYEGKLVHGLI
;
A
#
# COMPACT_ATOMS: atom_id res chain seq x y z
N MET A 1 44.35 -10.73 95.49
CA MET A 1 44.61 -12.19 95.51
C MET A 1 44.42 -12.63 94.06
N VAL A 2 45.47 -12.68 93.22
CA VAL A 2 46.65 -13.59 93.23
C VAL A 2 46.14 -15.05 93.35
N ASP A 3 46.34 -15.98 92.43
CA ASP A 3 47.52 -16.46 91.69
C ASP A 3 47.07 -17.10 90.34
N ASN A 4 47.77 -16.94 89.22
CA ASN A 4 48.95 -17.70 88.74
C ASN A 4 48.71 -19.21 88.55
N ASP A 5 48.81 -19.72 87.32
CA ASP A 5 49.89 -20.62 86.86
C ASP A 5 49.53 -21.57 85.69
N LYS A 6 50.59 -21.87 84.92
CA LYS A 6 50.88 -23.12 84.18
C LYS A 6 50.18 -23.43 82.85
N LEU A 7 50.94 -23.20 81.77
CA LEU A 7 51.20 -24.19 80.70
C LEU A 7 52.17 -25.27 81.26
N PRO A 8 52.17 -26.54 80.78
CA PRO A 8 52.73 -26.85 79.46
C PRO A 8 52.23 -28.13 78.74
N GLU A 9 52.69 -28.29 77.49
CA GLU A 9 52.88 -29.54 76.72
C GLU A 9 51.60 -30.31 76.28
N THR A 10 51.48 -30.96 75.12
CA THR A 10 52.46 -31.63 74.26
C THR A 10 51.88 -31.87 72.85
N GLU A 11 52.79 -32.14 71.93
CA GLU A 11 52.63 -32.45 70.51
C GLU A 11 51.70 -33.64 70.19
N ALA A 12 50.95 -33.54 69.09
CA ALA A 12 50.61 -34.68 68.23
C ALA A 12 50.45 -34.19 66.79
N ASN A 13 51.46 -34.53 65.99
CA ASN A 13 51.59 -34.36 64.56
C ASN A 13 50.72 -35.39 63.83
N VAL A 14 49.79 -34.97 62.96
CA VAL A 14 49.29 -35.80 61.84
C VAL A 14 49.13 -34.90 60.61
N ASP A 15 50.06 -35.12 59.70
CA ASP A 15 50.06 -34.69 58.32
C ASP A 15 48.78 -35.14 57.59
N SER A 16 48.10 -34.19 56.94
CA SER A 16 47.11 -34.47 55.90
C SER A 16 47.11 -33.30 54.95
N ASN A 17 48.13 -33.34 54.09
CA ASN A 17 48.20 -32.72 52.78
C ASN A 17 46.80 -32.64 52.13
N SER A 18 46.20 -31.45 52.14
CA SER A 18 45.04 -31.13 51.32
C SER A 18 45.36 -29.82 50.61
N GLU A 19 46.03 -29.95 49.47
CA GLU A 19 46.18 -28.88 48.48
C GLU A 19 44.79 -28.36 48.13
N HIS A 20 44.44 -27.21 48.70
CA HIS A 20 43.25 -26.48 48.28
C HIS A 20 43.59 -25.85 46.93
N PRO A 21 42.92 -26.24 45.82
CA PRO A 21 43.25 -25.69 44.52
C PRO A 21 42.92 -24.20 44.54
N ALA A 22 43.92 -23.38 44.20
CA ALA A 22 43.77 -21.95 44.04
C ALA A 22 42.53 -21.66 43.19
N ARG A 23 41.57 -20.94 43.77
CA ARG A 23 40.36 -20.48 43.09
C ARG A 23 40.80 -19.79 41.78
N PRO A 24 40.39 -20.28 40.60
CA PRO A 24 40.72 -19.59 39.37
C PRO A 24 40.08 -18.21 39.44
N SER A 25 40.93 -17.18 39.34
CA SER A 25 40.48 -15.80 39.23
C SER A 25 39.68 -15.69 37.96
N ILE A 26 38.35 -15.59 38.09
CA ILE A 26 37.45 -15.32 36.98
C ILE A 26 37.95 -14.02 36.34
N PRO A 27 38.33 -14.01 35.06
CA PRO A 27 38.65 -12.76 34.38
C PRO A 27 37.43 -11.87 34.53
N LYS A 28 37.61 -10.70 35.14
CA LYS A 28 36.60 -9.64 35.10
C LYS A 28 36.48 -9.25 33.63
N VAL A 29 35.57 -9.90 32.92
CA VAL A 29 35.14 -9.45 31.60
C VAL A 29 34.51 -8.10 31.87
N VAL A 30 35.33 -7.06 31.69
CA VAL A 30 34.81 -5.73 31.44
C VAL A 30 34.09 -5.88 30.12
N VAL A 31 32.78 -6.18 30.20
CA VAL A 31 31.89 -5.92 29.08
C VAL A 31 32.00 -4.42 28.90
N GLN A 32 32.81 -4.03 27.92
CA GLN A 32 32.85 -2.68 27.43
C GLN A 32 31.47 -2.44 26.86
N VAL A 33 30.55 -1.96 27.71
CA VAL A 33 29.28 -1.41 27.26
C VAL A 33 29.71 -0.16 26.53
N GLU A 34 29.97 -0.31 25.24
CA GLU A 34 30.15 0.81 24.33
C GLU A 34 28.91 1.67 24.53
N ASN A 35 29.08 2.81 25.19
CA ASN A 35 27.97 3.71 25.44
C ASN A 35 27.51 4.17 24.04
N PRO A 36 26.32 3.77 23.56
CA PRO A 36 25.95 3.99 22.17
C PRO A 36 25.72 5.48 21.88
N PHE A 37 25.68 6.30 22.95
CA PHE A 37 25.50 7.73 22.92
C PHE A 37 26.84 8.47 23.03
N VAL A 38 27.02 9.41 22.12
CA VAL A 38 28.15 10.32 21.98
C VAL A 38 27.66 11.74 22.28
N ASP A 39 28.52 12.54 22.93
CA ASP A 39 28.26 13.96 23.15
C ASP A 39 28.55 14.76 21.87
N VAL A 40 27.58 15.56 21.44
CA VAL A 40 27.69 16.49 20.32
C VAL A 40 27.17 17.83 20.78
N ASP A 41 28.08 18.79 20.97
CA ASP A 41 27.76 20.16 21.41
C ASP A 41 26.90 20.20 22.68
N GLY A 42 27.12 19.25 23.61
CA GLY A 42 26.37 19.11 24.86
C GLY A 42 25.12 18.23 24.78
N TYR A 43 24.76 17.69 23.61
CA TYR A 43 23.65 16.74 23.43
C TYR A 43 24.16 15.30 23.38
N LYS A 44 23.49 14.40 24.09
CA LYS A 44 23.83 12.96 24.09
C LYS A 44 22.96 12.21 23.07
N VAL A 45 23.53 11.86 21.94
CA VAL A 45 22.83 11.21 20.81
C VAL A 45 23.58 9.97 20.34
N LYS A 46 22.89 9.04 19.69
CA LYS A 46 23.46 7.82 19.14
C LYS A 46 24.55 8.13 18.11
N SER A 47 25.59 7.30 18.09
CA SER A 47 26.74 7.47 17.19
C SER A 47 26.32 7.61 15.71
N GLU A 48 25.34 6.83 15.24
CA GLU A 48 24.85 6.91 13.86
C GLU A 48 24.08 8.19 13.52
N THR A 49 23.65 8.96 14.51
CA THR A 49 22.94 10.24 14.32
C THR A 49 23.90 11.42 14.26
N VAL A 50 25.10 11.29 14.84
CA VAL A 50 26.11 12.35 14.91
C VAL A 50 26.40 13.03 13.57
N PRO A 51 26.65 12.31 12.45
CA PRO A 51 27.00 12.95 11.19
C PRO A 51 25.87 13.84 10.66
N LEU A 52 24.64 13.34 10.74
CA LEU A 52 23.45 14.06 10.27
C LEU A 52 23.15 15.27 11.17
N LEU A 53 23.21 15.09 12.49
CA LEU A 53 22.96 16.18 13.43
C LEU A 53 23.97 17.31 13.24
N LYS A 54 25.26 17.01 13.08
CA LYS A 54 26.28 18.00 12.77
C LYS A 54 25.99 18.72 11.45
N ALA A 55 25.55 18.02 10.42
CA ALA A 55 25.17 18.63 9.15
C ALA A 55 23.96 19.56 9.28
N ILE A 56 22.97 19.18 10.09
CA ILE A 56 21.81 20.02 10.41
C ILE A 56 22.26 21.27 11.15
N PHE A 57 23.09 21.14 12.20
CA PHE A 57 23.59 22.27 12.97
C PHE A 57 24.47 23.21 12.15
N ALA A 58 25.30 22.67 11.26
CA ALA A 58 26.09 23.47 10.34
C ALA A 58 25.23 24.32 9.39
N LYS A 59 24.03 23.83 9.03
CA LYS A 59 23.13 24.51 8.10
C LYS A 59 22.12 25.44 8.77
N TYR A 60 21.56 25.04 9.90
CA TYR A 60 20.43 25.72 10.55
C TYR A 60 20.77 26.26 11.95
N GLY A 61 21.98 26.02 12.45
CA GLY A 61 22.35 26.27 13.83
C GLY A 61 21.77 25.22 14.79
N ASP A 62 21.97 25.43 16.09
CA ASP A 62 21.34 24.59 17.12
C ASP A 62 19.83 24.84 17.13
N ILE A 63 19.09 23.96 16.44
CA ILE A 63 17.64 24.03 16.30
C ILE A 63 16.89 23.80 17.63
N ALA A 64 17.55 23.33 18.69
CA ALA A 64 16.93 23.09 20.00
C ALA A 64 17.33 24.16 21.03
N LYS A 65 18.09 25.19 20.66
CA LYS A 65 18.59 26.24 21.58
C LYS A 65 17.50 27.04 22.29
N HIS A 66 16.32 27.16 21.68
CA HIS A 66 15.18 27.93 22.22
C HIS A 66 14.13 27.08 22.92
N SER A 67 14.30 25.76 22.91
CA SER A 67 13.43 24.86 23.66
C SER A 67 13.64 25.02 25.16
N THR A 68 12.55 25.03 25.92
CA THR A 68 12.57 25.19 27.39
C THR A 68 12.85 23.89 28.13
N PHE A 69 13.05 22.78 27.41
CA PHE A 69 13.29 21.48 28.00
C PHE A 69 14.74 21.24 28.44
N SER A 70 14.94 20.23 29.28
CA SER A 70 16.27 19.81 29.71
C SER A 70 17.12 19.35 28.53
N VAL A 71 18.45 19.32 28.72
CA VAL A 71 19.39 18.86 27.69
C VAL A 71 19.09 17.42 27.26
N GLU A 72 18.70 16.56 28.19
CA GLU A 72 18.35 15.16 27.94
C GLU A 72 17.11 15.06 27.05
N SER A 73 16.06 15.82 27.38
CA SER A 73 14.85 15.88 26.55
C SER A 73 15.14 16.46 25.17
N ARG A 74 15.93 17.54 25.07
CA ARG A 74 16.33 18.12 23.78
C ARG A 74 17.13 17.12 22.93
N SER A 75 18.00 16.32 23.56
CA SER A 75 18.74 15.24 22.87
C SER A 75 17.77 14.22 22.24
N CYS A 76 16.72 13.81 22.97
CA CYS A 76 15.68 12.92 22.44
C CYS A 76 14.90 13.54 21.28
N LEU A 77 14.58 14.84 21.34
CA LEU A 77 13.88 15.55 20.26
C LEU A 77 14.74 15.64 19.00
N LEU A 78 16.04 15.91 19.14
CA LEU A 78 16.99 15.93 18.02
C LEU A 78 17.12 14.56 17.35
N GLU A 79 17.10 13.47 18.12
CA GLU A 79 17.03 12.10 17.58
C GLU A 79 15.77 11.85 16.75
N LEU A 80 14.62 12.35 17.23
CA LEU A 80 13.37 12.25 16.48
C LEU A 80 13.45 12.99 15.14
N VAL A 81 14.00 14.21 15.14
CA VAL A 81 14.24 14.98 13.91
C VAL A 81 15.11 14.20 12.93
N CYS A 82 16.23 13.67 13.40
CA CYS A 82 17.13 12.86 12.57
C CYS A 82 16.49 11.57 12.08
N SER A 83 15.65 10.92 12.89
CA SER A 83 14.89 9.74 12.51
C SER A 83 13.92 10.03 11.36
N ILE A 84 13.13 11.11 11.46
CA ILE A 84 12.21 11.55 10.40
C ILE A 84 13.01 11.86 9.13
N TYR A 85 14.10 12.60 9.24
CA TYR A 85 14.97 12.92 8.10
C TYR A 85 15.48 11.65 7.40
N LYS A 86 16.08 10.72 8.16
CA LYS A 86 16.60 9.45 7.64
C LYS A 86 15.50 8.62 6.97
N ARG A 87 14.29 8.60 7.56
CA ARG A 87 13.15 7.90 6.99
C ARG A 87 12.73 8.51 5.65
N LEU A 88 12.74 9.84 5.52
CA LEU A 88 12.47 10.50 4.24
C LEU A 88 13.58 10.25 3.21
N GLU A 89 14.84 10.31 3.62
CA GLU A 89 16.01 10.06 2.75
C GLU A 89 16.01 8.64 2.19
N ALA A 90 15.63 7.64 3.00
CA ALA A 90 15.57 6.24 2.59
C ALA A 90 14.32 5.89 1.77
N SER A 91 13.38 6.83 1.57
CA SER A 91 12.08 6.55 0.95
C SER A 91 11.93 7.13 -0.44
N LYS A 92 11.32 6.36 -1.33
CA LYS A 92 10.67 6.91 -2.54
C LYS A 92 9.27 7.39 -2.22
N LEU A 93 8.73 8.32 -3.02
CA LEU A 93 7.39 8.87 -2.80
C LEU A 93 6.33 7.77 -2.69
N ALA A 94 6.38 6.71 -3.51
CA ALA A 94 5.43 5.60 -3.48
C ALA A 94 5.51 4.70 -2.22
N GLN A 95 6.61 4.75 -1.47
CA GLN A 95 6.86 3.87 -0.31
C GLN A 95 6.43 4.47 1.03
N LEU A 96 6.23 5.78 1.08
CA LEU A 96 5.60 6.41 2.24
C LEU A 96 4.10 6.04 2.22
N THR A 97 3.41 6.10 3.35
CA THR A 97 1.94 5.97 3.36
C THR A 97 1.31 7.31 3.75
N PRO A 98 0.03 7.57 3.41
CA PRO A 98 -0.65 8.77 3.86
C PRO A 98 -0.64 8.90 5.39
N LEU A 99 -0.88 7.79 6.09
CA LEU A 99 -0.88 7.73 7.55
C LEU A 99 0.50 8.03 8.14
N GLU A 100 1.56 7.48 7.54
CA GLU A 100 2.92 7.75 7.97
C GLU A 100 3.31 9.22 7.79
N LEU A 101 2.99 9.82 6.64
CA LEU A 101 3.23 11.25 6.41
C LEU A 101 2.45 12.13 7.38
N GLN A 102 1.21 11.78 7.68
CA GLN A 102 0.40 12.49 8.67
C GLN A 102 1.00 12.37 10.07
N SER A 103 1.50 11.18 10.44
CA SER A 103 2.19 10.96 11.72
C SER A 103 3.45 11.83 11.84
N MET A 104 4.29 11.86 10.80
CA MET A 104 5.49 12.71 10.77
C MET A 104 5.15 14.20 10.86
N LEU A 105 4.12 14.65 10.15
CA LEU A 105 3.64 16.03 10.25
C LEU A 105 3.16 16.38 11.66
N GLY A 106 2.44 15.46 12.32
CA GLY A 106 2.03 15.63 13.72
C GLY A 106 3.24 15.76 14.66
N GLN A 107 4.20 14.85 14.54
CA GLN A 107 5.44 14.89 15.32
C GLN A 107 6.24 16.19 15.12
N ILE A 108 6.29 16.70 13.88
CA ILE A 108 6.96 17.97 13.57
C ILE A 108 6.19 19.15 14.15
N GLY A 109 4.86 19.13 14.11
CA GLY A 109 4.03 20.13 14.80
C GLY A 109 4.28 20.14 16.30
N ASP A 110 4.37 18.97 16.94
CA ASP A 110 4.68 18.85 18.36
C ASP A 110 6.08 19.41 18.69
N LEU A 111 7.07 19.18 17.82
CA LEU A 111 8.42 19.72 17.93
C LEU A 111 8.43 21.26 17.85
N GLU A 112 7.67 21.85 16.94
CA GLU A 112 7.52 23.30 16.81
C GLU A 112 6.87 23.92 18.05
N LEU A 113 5.85 23.28 18.63
CA LEU A 113 5.19 23.74 19.85
C LEU A 113 6.15 23.85 21.04
N VAL A 114 7.16 22.97 21.09
CA VAL A 114 8.19 22.97 22.15
C VAL A 114 9.46 23.73 21.73
N LYS A 115 9.32 24.61 20.72
CA LYS A 115 10.33 25.55 20.21
C LYS A 115 11.59 24.88 19.65
N VAL A 116 11.44 23.71 19.02
CA VAL A 116 12.48 23.17 18.15
C VAL A 116 12.28 23.75 16.74
N GLU A 117 13.33 24.36 16.18
CA GLU A 117 13.29 25.07 14.90
C GLU A 117 13.34 24.10 13.71
N VAL A 118 12.20 23.45 13.39
CA VAL A 118 12.08 22.43 12.34
C VAL A 118 11.19 22.82 11.16
N GLY A 119 10.87 24.12 11.00
CA GLY A 119 9.99 24.60 9.93
C GLY A 119 10.43 24.18 8.52
N TRP A 120 11.74 24.06 8.27
CA TRP A 120 12.27 23.56 7.00
C TRP A 120 11.88 22.11 6.71
N LEU A 121 11.79 21.28 7.74
CA LEU A 121 11.37 19.87 7.63
C LEU A 121 9.85 19.77 7.51
N HIS A 122 9.12 20.63 8.22
CA HIS A 122 7.68 20.78 8.10
C HIS A 122 7.28 21.15 6.66
N ASP A 123 7.89 22.18 6.09
CA ASP A 123 7.66 22.61 4.71
C ASP A 123 7.96 21.50 3.72
N ARG A 124 9.05 20.75 3.94
CA ARG A 124 9.41 19.62 3.09
C ARG A 124 8.37 18.50 3.16
N LEU A 125 7.88 18.14 4.34
CA LEU A 125 6.82 17.15 4.51
C LEU A 125 5.51 17.59 3.85
N ASN A 126 5.15 18.87 3.96
CA ASN A 126 3.98 19.44 3.29
C ASN A 126 4.09 19.35 1.76
N GLN A 127 5.27 19.63 1.20
CA GLN A 127 5.52 19.45 -0.24
C GLN A 127 5.39 17.98 -0.68
N ILE A 128 5.94 17.06 0.11
CA ILE A 128 5.84 15.61 -0.15
C ILE A 128 4.38 15.13 -0.09
N SER A 129 3.62 15.60 0.89
CA SER A 129 2.19 15.30 1.03
C SER A 129 1.38 15.77 -0.19
N LYS A 130 1.62 17.00 -0.66
CA LYS A 130 0.98 17.53 -1.88
C LYS A 130 1.37 16.71 -3.13
N ALA A 131 2.65 16.38 -3.29
CA ALA A 131 3.13 15.60 -4.42
C ALA A 131 2.49 14.20 -4.47
N ARG A 132 2.29 13.56 -3.32
CA ARG A 132 1.57 12.28 -3.22
C ARG A 132 0.13 12.39 -3.69
N GLN A 133 -0.62 13.37 -3.19
CA GLN A 133 -2.03 13.54 -3.55
C GLN A 133 -2.21 13.71 -5.06
N LEU A 134 -1.31 14.47 -5.70
CA LEU A 134 -1.28 14.61 -7.15
C LEU A 134 -0.97 13.28 -7.86
N PHE A 135 0.01 12.51 -7.36
CA PHE A 135 0.38 11.22 -7.94
C PHE A 135 -0.75 10.18 -7.85
N GLU A 136 -1.43 10.08 -6.71
CA GLU A 136 -2.59 9.20 -6.51
C GLU A 136 -3.76 9.62 -7.42
N GLY A 137 -4.02 10.93 -7.55
CA GLY A 137 -5.02 11.47 -8.48
C GLY A 137 -4.74 11.15 -9.95
N VAL A 138 -3.49 11.31 -10.40
CA VAL A 138 -3.11 10.98 -11.80
C VAL A 138 -3.22 9.48 -12.07
N SER A 139 -2.80 8.64 -11.12
CA SER A 139 -2.84 7.18 -11.30
C SER A 139 -4.28 6.67 -11.40
N THR A 140 -5.16 7.12 -10.50
CA THR A 140 -6.59 6.75 -10.51
C THR A 140 -7.31 7.21 -11.78
N PHE A 141 -6.98 8.40 -12.30
CA PHE A 141 -7.51 8.90 -13.56
C PHE A 141 -7.11 8.01 -14.74
N LYS A 142 -5.82 7.70 -14.89
CA LYS A 142 -5.31 6.83 -15.97
C LYS A 142 -5.94 5.44 -15.95
N ASP A 143 -6.13 4.87 -14.76
CA ASP A 143 -6.77 3.57 -14.62
C ASP A 143 -8.25 3.62 -15.01
N ALA A 144 -8.96 4.69 -14.67
CA ALA A 144 -10.35 4.90 -15.07
C ALA A 144 -10.49 5.12 -16.58
N GLU A 145 -9.58 5.88 -17.19
CA GLU A 145 -9.51 6.08 -18.63
C GLU A 145 -9.31 4.76 -19.36
N ALA A 146 -8.33 3.95 -18.95
CA ALA A 146 -8.05 2.64 -19.55
C ALA A 146 -9.25 1.68 -19.47
N ARG A 147 -9.93 1.59 -18.31
CA ARG A 147 -11.14 0.79 -18.15
C ARG A 147 -12.27 1.27 -19.07
N THR A 148 -12.43 2.58 -19.20
CA THR A 148 -13.47 3.17 -20.04
C THR A 148 -13.24 2.87 -21.51
N ILE A 149 -12.00 3.02 -21.99
CA ILE A 149 -11.61 2.68 -23.37
C ILE A 149 -11.89 1.20 -23.67
N LEU A 150 -11.54 0.30 -22.76
CA LEU A 150 -11.81 -1.12 -22.90
C LEU A 150 -13.31 -1.42 -23.00
N ALA A 151 -14.12 -0.83 -22.11
CA ALA A 151 -15.57 -0.99 -22.10
C ALA A 151 -16.26 -0.45 -23.37
N ILE A 152 -15.74 0.62 -23.96
CA ILE A 152 -16.20 1.16 -25.25
C ILE A 152 -15.90 0.16 -26.37
N ASN A 153 -14.67 -0.37 -26.42
CA ASN A 153 -14.26 -1.30 -27.46
C ASN A 153 -15.06 -2.61 -27.42
N GLU A 154 -15.37 -3.14 -26.23
CA GLU A 154 -16.21 -4.32 -26.06
C GLU A 154 -17.63 -4.09 -26.56
N ARG A 155 -18.24 -2.95 -26.18
CA ARG A 155 -19.58 -2.57 -26.65
C ARG A 155 -19.62 -2.39 -28.16
N LYS A 156 -18.59 -1.80 -28.75
CA LYS A 156 -18.49 -1.63 -30.20
C LYS A 156 -18.50 -2.98 -30.91
N LYS A 157 -17.73 -3.96 -30.42
CA LYS A 157 -17.73 -5.33 -30.97
C LYS A 157 -19.09 -6.01 -30.83
N ALA A 158 -19.76 -5.85 -29.69
CA ALA A 158 -21.10 -6.40 -29.49
C ALA A 158 -22.12 -5.80 -30.46
N LEU A 159 -22.04 -4.48 -30.69
CA LEU A 159 -22.88 -3.78 -31.64
C LEU A 159 -22.68 -4.30 -33.07
N GLU A 160 -21.43 -4.46 -33.51
CA GLU A 160 -21.11 -5.05 -34.82
C GLU A 160 -21.66 -6.48 -34.98
N THR A 161 -21.70 -7.27 -33.90
CA THR A 161 -22.33 -8.60 -33.90
C THR A 161 -23.85 -8.50 -34.07
N TYR A 162 -24.52 -7.64 -33.30
CA TYR A 162 -25.97 -7.47 -33.39
C TYR A 162 -26.40 -6.91 -34.75
N GLU A 163 -25.62 -6.02 -35.36
CA GLU A 163 -25.88 -5.54 -36.73
C GLU A 163 -25.88 -6.70 -37.75
N LYS A 164 -24.93 -7.63 -37.64
CA LYS A 164 -24.86 -8.81 -38.53
C LYS A 164 -26.03 -9.78 -38.30
N GLU A 165 -26.41 -9.99 -37.05
CA GLU A 165 -27.56 -10.83 -36.70
C GLU A 165 -28.86 -10.21 -37.21
N LEU A 166 -29.02 -8.90 -37.08
CA LEU A 166 -30.17 -8.15 -37.60
C LEU A 166 -30.28 -8.31 -39.12
N GLU A 167 -29.17 -8.13 -39.85
CA GLU A 167 -29.13 -8.31 -41.31
C GLU A 167 -29.55 -9.73 -41.71
N THR A 168 -29.05 -10.74 -41.00
CA THR A 168 -29.40 -12.15 -41.22
C THR A 168 -30.91 -12.39 -40.99
N CYS A 169 -31.46 -11.81 -39.93
CA CYS A 169 -32.88 -11.93 -39.60
C CYS A 169 -33.75 -11.24 -40.65
N MET A 170 -33.37 -10.05 -41.11
CA MET A 170 -34.06 -9.32 -42.17
C MET A 170 -34.09 -10.12 -43.48
N ALA A 171 -32.98 -10.75 -43.87
CA ALA A 171 -32.94 -11.63 -45.04
C ALA A 171 -33.90 -12.82 -44.91
N ALA A 172 -33.98 -13.44 -43.74
CA ALA A 172 -34.91 -14.55 -43.47
C ALA A 172 -36.38 -14.13 -43.53
N VAL A 173 -36.72 -12.95 -42.98
CA VAL A 173 -38.07 -12.37 -43.06
C VAL A 173 -38.46 -12.13 -44.52
N ASN A 174 -37.59 -11.52 -45.31
CA ASN A 174 -37.85 -11.27 -46.73
C ASN A 174 -38.09 -12.57 -47.51
N TRP A 175 -37.31 -13.62 -47.21
CA TRP A 175 -37.50 -14.94 -47.81
C TRP A 175 -38.85 -15.56 -47.46
N LEU A 176 -39.24 -15.51 -46.18
CA LEU A 176 -40.55 -16.03 -45.72
C LEU A 176 -41.72 -15.25 -46.34
N GLN A 177 -41.58 -13.93 -46.49
CA GLN A 177 -42.59 -13.10 -47.14
C GLN A 177 -42.79 -13.49 -48.61
N GLU A 178 -41.71 -13.73 -49.34
CA GLU A 178 -41.78 -14.19 -50.73
C GLU A 178 -42.41 -15.59 -50.83
N LYS A 179 -42.06 -16.51 -49.93
CA LYS A 179 -42.68 -17.83 -49.88
C LYS A 179 -44.17 -17.77 -49.58
N LEU A 180 -44.58 -16.95 -48.61
CA LEU A 180 -45.99 -16.73 -48.29
C LEU A 180 -46.76 -16.13 -49.48
N ARG A 181 -46.11 -15.27 -50.28
CA ARG A 181 -46.70 -14.69 -51.49
C ARG A 181 -46.97 -15.78 -52.54
N GLN A 182 -46.01 -16.65 -52.79
CA GLN A 182 -46.13 -17.77 -53.73
C GLN A 182 -47.27 -18.73 -53.35
N GLU A 183 -47.30 -19.18 -52.09
CA GLU A 183 -48.35 -20.10 -51.60
C GLU A 183 -49.75 -19.48 -51.67
N LYS A 184 -49.88 -18.16 -51.47
CA LYS A 184 -51.17 -17.46 -51.63
C LYS A 184 -51.64 -17.42 -53.08
N GLU A 185 -50.72 -17.25 -54.02
CA GLU A 185 -51.02 -17.26 -55.46
C GLU A 185 -51.47 -18.66 -55.90
N GLU A 186 -50.73 -19.70 -55.51
CA GLU A 186 -51.09 -21.09 -55.80
C GLU A 186 -52.45 -21.48 -55.18
N LEU A 187 -52.72 -21.04 -53.94
CA LEU A 187 -54.02 -21.27 -53.29
C LEU A 187 -55.16 -20.61 -54.06
N ALA A 188 -54.96 -19.41 -54.59
CA ALA A 188 -55.97 -18.71 -55.39
C ALA A 188 -56.25 -19.43 -56.72
N ASP A 189 -55.22 -19.98 -57.36
CA ASP A 189 -55.36 -20.78 -58.57
C ASP A 189 -56.13 -22.08 -58.31
N VAL A 190 -55.78 -22.81 -57.25
CA VAL A 190 -56.48 -24.03 -56.83
C VAL A 190 -57.92 -23.74 -56.47
N GLN A 191 -58.19 -22.64 -55.75
CA GLN A 191 -59.56 -22.23 -55.42
C GLN A 191 -60.39 -21.95 -56.67
N THR A 192 -59.79 -21.27 -57.66
CA THR A 192 -60.44 -21.01 -58.96
C THR A 192 -60.81 -22.31 -59.68
N LEU A 193 -59.92 -23.31 -59.67
CA LEU A 193 -60.19 -24.62 -60.26
C LEU A 193 -61.31 -25.37 -59.52
N VAL A 194 -61.32 -25.32 -58.19
CA VAL A 194 -62.39 -25.92 -57.38
C VAL A 194 -63.74 -25.29 -57.72
N ASP A 195 -63.81 -23.97 -57.85
CA ASP A 195 -65.03 -23.25 -58.20
C ASP A 195 -65.51 -23.63 -59.61
N GLN A 196 -64.59 -23.78 -60.57
CA GLN A 196 -64.91 -24.29 -61.91
C GLN A 196 -65.51 -25.69 -61.88
N ILE A 197 -64.85 -26.64 -61.19
CA ILE A 197 -65.33 -28.02 -61.05
C ILE A 197 -66.73 -28.05 -60.42
N LYS A 198 -66.95 -27.26 -59.37
CA LYS A 198 -68.23 -27.16 -58.70
C LYS A 198 -69.33 -26.67 -59.64
N ASN A 199 -69.06 -25.65 -60.45
CA ASN A 199 -69.99 -25.15 -61.45
C ASN A 199 -70.36 -26.23 -62.49
N PHE A 200 -69.40 -27.05 -62.93
CA PHE A 200 -69.68 -28.17 -63.84
C PHE A 200 -70.52 -29.27 -63.20
N TYR A 201 -70.36 -29.52 -61.90
CA TYR A 201 -71.08 -30.56 -61.17
C TYR A 201 -72.53 -30.15 -60.81
N GLU A 202 -72.73 -28.90 -60.41
CA GLU A 202 -74.03 -28.39 -59.95
C GLU A 202 -74.89 -27.78 -61.09
N GLY A 203 -74.28 -27.41 -62.23
CA GLY A 203 -74.98 -26.85 -63.39
C GLY A 203 -75.34 -27.87 -64.47
N LYS A 204 -76.26 -27.52 -65.39
CA LYS A 204 -76.43 -28.29 -66.64
C LYS A 204 -75.19 -28.08 -67.50
N LEU A 205 -74.62 -29.15 -68.06
CA LEU A 205 -73.43 -29.13 -68.95
C LEU A 205 -73.49 -28.15 -70.13
N VAL A 206 -74.68 -27.62 -70.44
CA VAL A 206 -74.93 -26.65 -71.52
C VAL A 206 -75.10 -25.20 -71.03
N HIS A 207 -74.98 -24.94 -69.73
CA HIS A 207 -75.13 -23.59 -69.18
C HIS A 207 -73.93 -22.72 -69.63
N GLY A 208 -74.20 -21.70 -70.45
CA GLY A 208 -73.18 -20.82 -71.05
C GLY A 208 -72.91 -21.06 -72.54
N LEU A 209 -73.56 -22.03 -73.18
CA LEU A 209 -73.44 -22.34 -74.61
C LEU A 209 -74.50 -21.67 -75.51
N ILE A 210 -75.42 -20.90 -74.93
CA ILE A 210 -76.42 -20.04 -75.60
C ILE A 210 -76.69 -18.81 -74.75
#